data_AF-A0A951G2W8-F1
#
_entry.id   AF-A0A951G2W8-F1
#
_cell.length_a   1.000
_cell.length_b   1.000
_cell.length_c   1.000
_cell.angle_alpha   90.00
_cell.angle_beta   90.00
_cell.angle_gamma   90.00
#
_symmetry.space_group_name_H-M   'P 1'
#
loop_
_entity.id
_entity.type
_entity.pdbx_description
1 polymer ?
#
loop_
_entity_poly.entity_id
_entity_poly.type
_entity_poly.pdbx_seq_one_letter_code
_entity_poly.pdbx_strand_id
1 'polypeptide(L)'
;MPFLVADTAEIMCDMGDAPDVLIVEPGPPHTAISMPMPLAVVTDFAPGVNITTFGMCNSPANPAVIAATAAASGVFTPAPCVPAIVAPWDPPASVLLDGVAAFDEFATCECMWEGTVLVTDPGQASVVTAP
;
A
#
# COMPACT_ATOMS: atom_id res chain seq x y z
N MET A 1 6.72 -7.57 18.39
CA MET A 1 7.23 -6.26 17.98
C MET A 1 6.85 -6.12 16.53
N PRO A 2 6.10 -5.08 16.14
CA PRO A 2 5.67 -4.92 14.76
C PRO A 2 6.88 -4.69 13.85
N PHE A 3 6.84 -5.23 12.63
CA PHE A 3 7.87 -4.98 11.62
C PHE A 3 7.59 -3.67 10.90
N LEU A 4 8.60 -2.80 10.80
CA LEU A 4 8.52 -1.64 9.91
C LEU A 4 8.42 -2.11 8.46
N VAL A 5 7.80 -1.31 7.62
CA VAL A 5 7.63 -1.66 6.21
C VAL A 5 8.85 -1.23 5.41
N ALA A 6 9.38 -2.13 4.59
CA ALA A 6 10.51 -1.89 3.70
C ALA A 6 10.06 -1.80 2.23
N ASP A 7 10.96 -1.36 1.36
CA ASP A 7 10.79 -1.48 -0.09
C ASP A 7 10.43 -2.92 -0.48
N THR A 8 9.64 -3.08 -1.54
CA THR A 8 9.12 -4.36 -2.04
C THR A 8 8.15 -5.10 -1.11
N ALA A 9 7.65 -4.45 -0.05
CA ALA A 9 6.58 -4.99 0.77
C ALA A 9 5.34 -5.35 -0.08
N GLU A 10 4.68 -6.45 0.26
CA GLU A 10 3.40 -6.80 -0.38
C GLU A 10 2.26 -6.10 0.37
N ILE A 11 1.38 -5.47 -0.39
CA ILE A 11 0.19 -4.78 0.10
C ILE A 11 -1.06 -5.28 -0.63
N MET A 12 -2.22 -5.20 0.03
CA MET A 12 -3.48 -5.64 -0.55
C MET A 12 -4.59 -4.64 -0.25
N CYS A 13 -5.42 -4.34 -1.25
CA CYS A 13 -6.67 -3.63 -1.07
C CYS A 13 -7.81 -4.65 -0.96
N ASP A 14 -8.69 -4.48 0.03
CA ASP A 14 -9.85 -5.36 0.23
C ASP A 14 -10.88 -5.30 -0.92
N MET A 15 -10.83 -4.26 -1.74
CA MET A 15 -11.62 -4.14 -2.98
C MET A 15 -10.87 -4.64 -4.22
N GLY A 16 -9.59 -4.99 -4.12
CA GLY A 16 -8.78 -5.54 -5.20
C GLY A 16 -8.85 -7.06 -5.29
N ASP A 17 -8.38 -7.64 -6.39
CA ASP A 17 -8.30 -9.10 -6.59
C ASP A 17 -6.86 -9.64 -6.64
N ALA A 18 -5.87 -8.76 -6.59
CA ALA A 18 -4.46 -9.10 -6.57
C ALA A 18 -3.68 -8.20 -5.59
N PRO A 19 -2.57 -8.70 -5.00
CA PRO A 19 -1.65 -7.87 -4.24
C PRO A 19 -0.90 -6.91 -5.15
N ASP A 20 -0.39 -5.83 -4.57
CA ASP A 20 0.56 -4.91 -5.17
C ASP A 20 1.90 -4.98 -4.43
N VAL A 21 2.97 -4.54 -5.09
CA VAL A 21 4.29 -4.38 -4.47
C VAL A 21 4.49 -2.91 -4.17
N LEU A 22 4.63 -2.57 -2.88
CA LEU A 22 4.91 -1.22 -2.45
C LEU A 22 6.30 -0.79 -2.94
N ILE A 23 6.36 0.33 -3.63
CA ILE A 23 7.60 0.91 -4.14
C ILE A 23 8.04 2.03 -3.21
N VAL A 24 9.27 1.93 -2.70
CA VAL A 24 9.90 2.94 -1.85
C VAL A 24 11.21 3.38 -2.49
N GLU A 25 11.27 4.62 -2.97
CA GLU A 25 12.46 5.13 -3.66
C GLU A 25 13.64 5.30 -2.68
N PRO A 26 14.87 4.91 -3.06
CA PRO A 26 16.05 5.16 -2.23
C PRO A 26 16.36 6.65 -2.07
N GLY A 27 16.69 7.07 -0.85
CA GLY A 27 17.11 8.44 -0.52
C GLY A 27 16.40 8.96 0.73
N PRO A 28 16.56 10.24 1.10
CA PRO A 28 15.75 10.87 2.13
C PRO A 28 14.27 10.91 1.73
N PRO A 29 13.31 10.61 2.64
CA PRO A 29 13.52 10.27 4.04
C PRO A 29 13.82 8.78 4.30
N HIS A 30 13.71 7.89 3.32
CA HIS A 30 13.73 6.42 3.46
C HIS A 30 15.07 5.78 3.91
N THR A 31 16.09 6.59 4.22
CA THR A 31 17.43 6.09 4.53
C THR A 31 17.52 5.65 5.99
N ALA A 32 17.67 4.35 6.22
CA ALA A 32 17.93 3.78 7.54
C ALA A 32 19.38 3.27 7.63
N ILE A 33 20.18 3.81 8.56
CA ILE A 33 21.61 3.46 8.72
C ILE A 33 21.83 1.95 8.96
N SER A 34 20.86 1.28 9.58
CA SER A 34 20.96 -0.12 10.00
C SER A 34 20.23 -1.11 9.09
N MET A 35 19.66 -0.67 7.96
CA MET A 35 18.95 -1.56 7.03
C MET A 35 19.49 -1.43 5.60
N PRO A 36 19.63 -2.56 4.87
CA PRO A 36 20.13 -2.55 3.50
C PRO A 36 19.08 -2.06 2.49
N MET A 37 17.80 -2.05 2.88
CA MET A 37 16.66 -1.66 2.05
C MET A 37 16.05 -0.35 2.59
N PRO A 38 15.54 0.53 1.71
CA PRO A 38 14.79 1.71 2.13
C PRO A 38 13.58 1.32 2.98
N LEU A 39 13.25 2.14 3.98
CA LEU A 39 12.06 1.97 4.80
C LEU A 39 10.94 2.93 4.36
N ALA A 40 9.72 2.43 4.36
CA ALA A 40 8.54 3.19 4.02
C ALA A 40 8.18 4.17 5.16
N VAL A 41 7.69 5.34 4.78
CA VAL A 41 7.16 6.37 5.66
C VAL A 41 5.71 6.65 5.35
N VAL A 42 5.00 7.29 6.29
CA VAL A 42 3.54 7.50 6.16
C VAL A 42 3.11 8.22 4.89
N THR A 43 4.01 8.95 4.23
CA THR A 43 3.76 9.65 2.97
C THR A 43 3.91 8.77 1.72
N ASP A 44 4.30 7.50 1.83
CA ASP A 44 4.46 6.55 0.72
C ASP A 44 3.13 5.93 0.28
N PHE A 45 2.17 6.79 -0.08
CA PHE A 45 0.83 6.38 -0.51
C PHE A 45 0.46 6.91 -1.89
N ALA A 46 1.40 7.53 -2.61
CA ALA A 46 1.11 8.21 -3.87
C ALA A 46 0.73 7.20 -4.99
N PRO A 47 -0.47 7.33 -5.60
CA PRO A 47 -0.89 6.45 -6.69
C PRO A 47 0.02 6.55 -7.92
N GLY A 48 0.38 5.40 -8.49
CA GLY A 48 1.29 5.29 -9.63
C GLY A 48 2.77 5.51 -9.30
N VAL A 49 3.09 5.82 -8.04
CA VAL A 49 4.47 5.96 -7.54
C VAL A 49 4.75 4.87 -6.51
N ASN A 50 4.06 4.91 -5.36
CA ASN A 50 4.22 3.90 -4.31
C ASN A 50 3.26 2.72 -4.49
N ILE A 51 2.03 3.01 -4.92
CA ILE A 51 0.93 2.05 -5.07
C ILE A 51 0.45 2.11 -6.51
N THR A 52 0.63 1.04 -7.27
CA THR A 52 0.41 0.99 -8.72
C THR A 52 -0.95 0.41 -9.10
N THR A 53 -1.33 -0.77 -8.60
CA THR A 53 -2.59 -1.44 -8.93
C THR A 53 -2.88 -2.63 -8.01
N PHE A 54 -4.15 -2.94 -7.80
CA PHE A 54 -4.60 -4.15 -7.09
C PHE A 54 -5.36 -5.11 -8.02
N GLY A 55 -4.94 -5.17 -9.28
CA GLY A 55 -5.61 -5.96 -10.33
C GLY A 55 -6.96 -5.36 -10.72
N MET A 56 -8.05 -6.07 -10.51
CA MET A 56 -9.42 -5.62 -10.76
C MET A 56 -10.07 -5.11 -9.48
N CYS A 57 -10.69 -3.93 -9.56
CA CYS A 57 -11.43 -3.33 -8.47
C CYS A 57 -12.89 -3.83 -8.47
N ASN A 58 -13.37 -4.22 -7.29
CA ASN A 58 -14.73 -4.65 -7.01
C ASN A 58 -15.56 -3.58 -6.27
N SER A 59 -15.06 -2.34 -6.19
CA SER A 59 -15.80 -1.27 -5.54
C SER A 59 -16.90 -0.70 -6.45
N PRO A 60 -18.16 -0.60 -5.96
CA PRO A 60 -19.22 0.08 -6.68
C PRO A 60 -19.03 1.61 -6.74
N ALA A 61 -18.13 2.18 -5.93
CA ALA A 61 -17.79 3.60 -5.95
C ALA A 61 -16.76 3.96 -7.05
N ASN A 62 -16.07 2.97 -7.63
CA ASN A 62 -15.08 3.21 -8.68
C ASN A 62 -15.76 3.55 -10.03
N PRO A 63 -15.49 4.72 -10.64
CA PRO A 63 -16.09 5.12 -11.92
C PRO A 63 -15.89 4.11 -13.06
N ALA A 64 -14.76 3.40 -13.09
CA ALA A 64 -14.51 2.38 -14.10
C ALA A 64 -15.42 1.15 -13.92
N VAL A 65 -15.69 0.75 -12.67
CA VAL A 65 -16.62 -0.34 -12.34
C VAL A 65 -18.06 0.06 -12.68
N ILE A 66 -18.45 1.29 -12.39
CA ILE A 66 -19.76 1.84 -12.76
C ILE A 66 -19.93 1.82 -14.29
N ALA A 67 -18.93 2.28 -15.03
CA ALA A 67 -18.96 2.29 -16.50
C ALA A 67 -19.01 0.87 -17.10
N ALA A 68 -18.21 -0.06 -16.56
CA ALA A 68 -18.22 -1.46 -17.00
C ALA A 68 -19.55 -2.15 -16.71
N THR A 69 -20.13 -1.91 -15.52
CA THR A 69 -21.45 -2.41 -15.13
C THR A 69 -22.55 -1.87 -16.04
N ALA A 70 -22.50 -0.58 -16.40
CA ALA A 70 -23.43 0.01 -17.36
C ALA A 70 -23.29 -0.62 -18.76
N ALA A 71 -22.06 -0.85 -19.23
CA ALA A 71 -21.80 -1.52 -20.51
C ALA A 71 -22.27 -2.99 -20.51
N ALA A 72 -22.23 -3.65 -19.36
CA ALA A 72 -22.76 -5.00 -19.15
C ALA A 72 -24.26 -5.03 -18.84
N SER A 73 -25.01 -3.97 -19.20
CA SER A 73 -26.46 -3.88 -19.00
C SER A 73 -26.90 -4.06 -17.53
N GLY A 74 -26.08 -3.57 -16.59
CA GLY A 74 -26.36 -3.62 -15.15
C GLY A 74 -25.80 -4.84 -14.42
N VAL A 75 -25.12 -5.76 -15.11
CA VAL A 75 -24.40 -6.86 -14.46
C VAL A 75 -23.12 -6.32 -13.85
N PHE A 76 -22.96 -6.50 -12.53
CA PHE A 76 -21.77 -6.04 -11.82
C PHE A 76 -20.50 -6.58 -12.48
N THR A 77 -19.66 -5.66 -12.95
CA THR A 77 -18.47 -5.98 -13.75
C THR A 77 -17.27 -5.27 -13.15
N PRO A 78 -16.35 -6.00 -12.49
CA PRO A 78 -15.09 -5.45 -12.02
C PRO A 78 -14.31 -4.80 -13.18
N ALA A 79 -13.54 -3.75 -12.86
CA ALA A 79 -12.74 -3.02 -13.84
C ALA A 79 -11.29 -2.88 -13.35
N PRO A 80 -10.30 -2.69 -14.24
CA PRO A 80 -8.92 -2.49 -13.82
C PRO A 80 -8.77 -1.38 -12.78
N CYS A 81 -8.08 -1.68 -11.69
CA CYS A 81 -7.90 -0.78 -10.57
C CYS A 81 -6.88 0.31 -10.91
N VAL A 82 -7.34 1.56 -10.90
CA VAL A 82 -6.48 2.74 -10.80
C VAL A 82 -6.61 3.24 -9.36
N PRO A 83 -5.61 2.99 -8.49
CA PRO A 83 -5.68 3.38 -7.08
C PRO A 83 -5.91 4.88 -6.92
N ALA A 84 -6.67 5.24 -5.89
CA ALA A 84 -7.05 6.61 -5.61
C ALA A 84 -6.93 6.89 -4.11
N ILE A 85 -5.72 6.71 -3.59
CA ILE A 85 -5.39 6.87 -2.18
C ILE A 85 -5.28 8.36 -1.84
N VAL A 86 -5.94 8.79 -0.76
CA VAL A 86 -6.08 10.21 -0.41
C VAL A 86 -5.53 10.58 0.95
N ALA A 87 -5.10 9.60 1.73
CA ALA A 87 -4.59 9.80 3.08
C ALA A 87 -3.27 9.02 3.29
N PRO A 88 -2.38 9.55 4.14
CA PRO A 88 -1.20 8.83 4.64
C PRO A 88 -1.54 7.47 5.26
N TRP A 89 -0.51 6.62 5.38
CA TRP A 89 -0.59 5.41 6.19
C TRP A 89 -0.80 5.75 7.67
N ASP A 90 -1.68 5.01 8.35
CA ASP A 90 -2.04 5.21 9.76
C ASP A 90 -2.28 3.84 10.45
N PRO A 91 -1.83 3.64 11.71
CA PRO A 91 -1.10 4.58 12.55
C PRO A 91 0.37 4.76 12.14
N PRO A 92 0.97 5.94 12.41
CA PRO A 92 2.42 6.11 12.31
C PRO A 92 3.14 5.27 13.37
N ALA A 93 4.33 4.79 13.03
CA ALA A 93 5.26 4.22 13.99
C ALA A 93 6.02 5.33 14.75
N SER A 94 6.62 4.98 15.89
CA SER A 94 7.44 5.91 16.68
C SER A 94 8.82 6.21 16.06
N VAL A 95 9.21 5.47 15.02
CA VAL A 95 10.49 5.63 14.33
C VAL A 95 10.38 6.75 13.31
N LEU A 96 11.31 7.70 13.35
CA LEU A 96 11.42 8.79 12.38
C LEU A 96 12.61 8.57 11.47
N LEU A 97 12.42 8.78 10.17
CA LEU A 97 13.47 8.79 9.17
C LEU A 97 13.51 10.20 8.57
N ASP A 98 14.62 10.90 8.76
CA ASP A 98 14.79 12.33 8.41
C ASP A 98 13.61 13.24 8.83
N GLY A 99 13.00 12.93 9.98
CA GLY A 99 11.89 13.71 10.56
C GLY A 99 10.49 13.33 10.07
N VAL A 100 10.37 12.32 9.18
CA VAL A 100 9.08 11.75 8.73
C VAL A 100 8.85 10.42 9.43
N ALA A 101 7.63 10.17 9.91
CA ALA A 101 7.31 8.93 10.60
C ALA A 101 7.30 7.74 9.64
N ALA A 102 7.99 6.66 10.02
CA ALA A 102 7.81 5.34 9.43
C ALA A 102 6.41 4.79 9.77
N PHE A 103 6.02 3.69 9.14
CA PHE A 103 4.86 2.89 9.57
C PHE A 103 5.23 1.41 9.64
N ASP A 104 4.39 0.64 10.34
CA ASP A 104 4.56 -0.79 10.52
C ASP A 104 3.46 -1.60 9.83
N GLU A 105 3.59 -2.93 9.87
CA GLU A 105 2.69 -3.87 9.20
C GLU A 105 1.21 -3.76 9.60
N PHE A 106 0.86 -3.01 10.64
CA PHE A 106 -0.53 -2.78 11.07
C PHE A 106 -1.12 -1.48 10.52
N ALA A 107 -0.34 -0.65 9.82
CA ALA A 107 -0.86 0.56 9.22
C ALA A 107 -1.68 0.27 7.96
N THR A 108 -2.68 1.11 7.74
CA THR A 108 -3.54 1.08 6.55
C THR A 108 -3.59 2.44 5.88
N CYS A 109 -4.01 2.48 4.62
CA CYS A 109 -4.42 3.72 3.96
C CYS A 109 -5.72 3.51 3.17
N GLU A 110 -6.49 4.58 3.03
CA GLU A 110 -7.85 4.53 2.47
C GLU A 110 -7.90 5.01 1.02
N CYS A 111 -8.60 4.25 0.19
CA CYS A 111 -8.90 4.56 -1.19
C CYS A 111 -10.24 5.28 -1.31
N MET A 112 -10.33 6.28 -2.21
CA MET A 112 -11.62 6.91 -2.54
C MET A 112 -12.67 5.94 -3.08
N TRP A 113 -12.24 4.77 -3.55
CA TRP A 113 -13.13 3.68 -3.96
C TRP A 113 -13.59 2.83 -2.77
N GLU A 114 -13.63 3.37 -1.56
CA GLU A 114 -14.10 2.67 -0.35
C GLU A 114 -13.31 1.39 -0.04
N GLY A 115 -12.06 1.31 -0.51
CA GLY A 115 -11.18 0.19 -0.23
C GLY A 115 -10.11 0.57 0.78
N THR A 116 -9.81 -0.35 1.69
CA THR A 116 -8.73 -0.22 2.66
C THR A 116 -7.53 -1.01 2.19
N VAL A 117 -6.37 -0.36 2.10
CA VAL A 117 -5.09 -0.99 1.77
C VAL A 117 -4.38 -1.38 3.06
N LEU A 118 -3.96 -2.64 3.15
CA LEU A 118 -3.23 -3.22 4.26
C LEU A 118 -1.90 -3.82 3.80
N VAL A 119 -0.95 -3.91 4.73
CA VAL A 119 0.33 -4.60 4.51
C VAL A 119 0.14 -6.10 4.74
N THR A 120 0.49 -6.92 3.74
CA THR A 120 0.42 -8.38 3.83
C THR A 120 1.78 -9.03 4.08
N ASP A 121 2.85 -8.40 3.58
CA ASP A 121 4.23 -8.75 3.90
C ASP A 121 5.04 -7.46 4.07
N PRO A 122 5.67 -7.20 5.24
CA PRO A 122 6.43 -5.97 5.48
C PRO A 122 7.72 -5.85 4.66
N GLY A 123 8.09 -6.84 3.85
CA GLY A 123 9.28 -6.79 2.98
C GLY A 123 10.61 -6.90 3.74
N GLN A 124 10.55 -7.30 5.02
CA GLN A 124 11.71 -7.49 5.87
C GLN A 124 12.02 -8.99 6.03
N ALA A 125 13.27 -9.38 5.76
CA ALA A 125 13.73 -10.71 6.14
C ALA A 125 13.80 -10.79 7.68
N SER A 126 13.04 -11.71 8.29
CA SER A 126 13.21 -12.03 9.72
C SER A 126 14.61 -12.59 9.93
N VAL A 127 15.54 -11.80 10.50
CA VAL A 127 16.83 -12.34 10.95
C VAL A 127 16.57 -13.15 12.21
N VAL A 128 16.28 -14.44 12.03
CA VAL A 128 16.31 -15.40 13.14
C VAL A 128 17.78 -15.66 13.44
N THR A 129 18.35 -14.95 14.41
CA THR A 129 19.63 -15.39 14.98
C THR A 129 19.38 -16.73 15.65
N ALA A 130 19.89 -17.81 15.05
CA ALA A 130 19.96 -19.10 15.72
C ALA A 130 20.71 -18.92 17.06
N PRO A 131 20.27 -19.62 18.13
CA PRO A 131 20.86 -19.49 19.46
C PRO A 131 22.33 -19.90 19.52
#